data_AF-A0A127QBX8-F1
#
_entry.id   AF-A0A127QBX8-F1
#
_cell.length_a   1.000
_cell.length_b   1.000
_cell.length_c   1.000
_cell.angle_alpha   90.00
_cell.angle_beta   90.00
_cell.angle_gamma   90.00
#
_symmetry.space_group_name_H-M   'P 1'
#
loop_
_entity.id
_entity.type
_entity.pdbx_description
1 polymer ?
#
loop_
_entity_poly.entity_id
_entity_poly.type
_entity_poly.pdbx_seq_one_letter_code
_entity_poly.pdbx_strand_id
1 'polypeptide(L)'
;MDATAIRFRLHALRERKKMTQGELATALGFKDRQTLSQIELGERKLGFEEMVRAAEIFGVGIDFFTDPFELAGEGKFSWRQTNADPEALDEFEHQAGRWIAAFRHLGKLRGDSIHSSLRRVALTTKSTFEDAAAEGEAIGATLDLGDIPSARLGEAVQDRLDTLVLYIDTVRGVSGAACQLDQLNAILINRREPLARRSYDLAHELFHLLTWQTMPPKRIESNSLPAEKDEKRVEQLADNFAAGLLMPTRTIKTLVANSSPPQGLALAGWIRSSATKLGVSGPALKWRLLNMGVIKLSQLDSLPDEVLRSSTEETNNHLPARYSKRFVSAISWGIDEGHVSARRVAQLLAISVDDLKDLFAEHGLSTPFDL
;
A
#
# COMPACT_ATOMS: atom_id res chain seq x y z
N MET A 1 3.07 -25.91 -9.74
CA MET A 1 3.80 -25.45 -8.53
C MET A 1 4.88 -24.48 -8.95
N ASP A 2 4.83 -23.27 -8.44
CA ASP A 2 5.85 -22.25 -8.69
C ASP A 2 7.08 -22.56 -7.82
N ALA A 3 8.15 -23.05 -8.46
CA ALA A 3 9.38 -23.43 -7.76
C ALA A 3 10.06 -22.23 -7.07
N THR A 4 9.84 -21.03 -7.60
CA THR A 4 10.38 -19.78 -7.05
C THR A 4 9.70 -19.43 -5.73
N ALA A 5 8.37 -19.56 -5.65
CA ALA A 5 7.60 -19.34 -4.43
C ALA A 5 8.01 -20.33 -3.31
N ILE A 6 8.13 -21.62 -3.64
CA ILE A 6 8.54 -22.67 -2.68
C ILE A 6 9.90 -22.36 -2.05
N ARG A 7 10.85 -21.91 -2.88
CA ARG A 7 12.18 -21.50 -2.44
C ARG A 7 12.12 -20.35 -1.43
N PHE A 8 11.38 -19.30 -1.74
CA PHE A 8 11.24 -18.13 -0.87
C PHE A 8 10.61 -18.49 0.47
N ARG A 9 9.59 -19.36 0.45
CA ARG A 9 8.92 -19.88 1.65
C ARG A 9 9.86 -20.70 2.54
N LEU A 10 10.65 -21.59 1.95
CA LEU A 10 11.64 -22.37 2.71
C LEU A 10 12.69 -21.46 3.36
N HIS A 11 13.22 -20.51 2.60
CA HIS A 11 14.19 -19.53 3.08
C HIS A 11 13.60 -18.70 4.24
N ALA A 12 12.35 -18.23 4.12
CA ALA A 12 11.68 -17.47 5.16
C ALA A 12 11.48 -18.26 6.46
N LEU A 13 11.09 -19.53 6.37
CA LEU A 13 11.00 -20.40 7.55
C LEU A 13 12.36 -20.60 8.23
N ARG A 14 13.42 -20.79 7.43
CA ARG A 14 14.78 -20.93 7.92
C ARG A 14 15.23 -19.69 8.71
N GLU A 15 15.06 -18.51 8.13
CA GLU A 15 15.40 -17.22 8.76
C GLU A 15 14.58 -16.97 10.03
N ARG A 16 13.27 -17.28 10.02
CA ARG A 16 12.39 -17.14 11.19
C ARG A 16 12.84 -18.01 12.37
N LYS A 17 13.34 -19.22 12.10
CA LYS A 17 13.94 -20.10 13.11
C LYS A 17 15.42 -19.79 13.40
N LYS A 18 16.01 -18.79 12.73
CA LYS A 18 17.43 -18.42 12.81
C LYS A 18 18.37 -19.59 12.54
N MET A 19 17.96 -20.51 11.67
CA MET A 19 18.76 -21.68 11.30
C MET A 19 19.76 -21.31 10.21
N THR A 20 20.99 -21.81 10.32
CA THR A 20 21.96 -21.75 9.24
C THR A 20 21.57 -22.71 8.11
N GLN A 21 22.12 -22.48 6.91
CA GLN A 21 21.94 -23.44 5.81
C GLN A 21 22.47 -24.84 6.15
N GLY A 22 23.54 -24.95 6.96
CA GLY A 22 24.09 -26.26 7.34
C GLY A 22 23.16 -27.04 8.26
N GLU A 23 22.56 -26.36 9.24
CA GLU A 23 21.59 -26.96 10.17
C GLU A 23 20.34 -27.44 9.44
N LEU A 24 19.77 -26.60 8.56
CA LEU A 24 18.58 -27.00 7.80
C LEU A 24 18.89 -28.12 6.80
N ALA A 25 20.05 -28.09 6.13
CA ALA A 25 20.46 -29.16 5.23
C ALA A 25 20.56 -30.50 5.97
N THR A 26 21.16 -30.50 7.17
CA THR A 26 21.26 -31.68 8.03
C THR A 26 19.88 -32.17 8.46
N ALA A 27 19.01 -31.26 8.92
CA ALA A 27 17.66 -31.60 9.37
C ALA A 27 16.79 -32.19 8.25
N LEU A 28 16.96 -31.71 7.01
CA LEU A 28 16.25 -32.22 5.82
C LEU A 28 16.81 -33.55 5.29
N GLY A 29 17.94 -34.01 5.83
CA GLY A 29 18.64 -35.22 5.41
C GLY A 29 19.49 -35.05 4.15
N PHE A 30 19.91 -33.82 3.82
CA PHE A 30 20.84 -33.57 2.72
C PHE A 30 22.27 -33.96 3.10
N LYS A 31 23.02 -34.46 2.12
CA LYS A 31 24.42 -34.90 2.33
C LYS A 31 25.37 -33.73 2.58
N ASP A 32 25.04 -32.56 2.06
CA ASP A 32 25.87 -31.37 2.12
C ASP A 32 25.03 -30.09 2.15
N ARG A 33 25.64 -29.01 2.65
CA ARG A 33 25.05 -27.66 2.68
C ARG A 33 24.76 -27.12 1.28
N GLN A 34 25.54 -27.55 0.28
CA GLN A 34 25.47 -27.04 -1.09
C GLN A 34 24.13 -27.39 -1.75
N THR A 35 23.55 -28.55 -1.42
CA THR A 35 22.21 -28.93 -1.86
C THR A 35 21.15 -27.90 -1.45
N LEU A 36 21.16 -27.46 -0.17
CA LEU A 36 20.23 -26.42 0.27
C LEU A 36 20.54 -25.06 -0.38
N SER A 37 21.82 -24.71 -0.53
CA SER A 37 22.21 -23.48 -1.22
C SER A 37 21.70 -23.45 -2.67
N GLN A 38 21.79 -24.56 -3.40
CA GLN A 38 21.27 -24.68 -4.76
C GLN A 38 19.75 -24.53 -4.80
N ILE A 39 19.04 -25.03 -3.78
CA ILE A 39 17.60 -24.82 -3.65
C ILE A 39 17.29 -23.34 -3.42
N GLU A 40 17.95 -22.69 -2.47
CA GLU A 40 17.76 -21.28 -2.13
C GLU A 40 18.19 -20.32 -3.25
N LEU A 41 19.12 -20.72 -4.11
CA LEU A 41 19.49 -19.99 -5.33
C LEU A 41 18.53 -20.27 -6.50
N GLY A 42 17.72 -21.33 -6.43
CA GLY A 42 16.79 -21.73 -7.49
C GLY A 42 17.41 -22.62 -8.57
N GLU A 43 18.65 -23.06 -8.37
CA GLU A 43 19.36 -24.01 -9.25
C GLU A 43 18.79 -25.43 -9.14
N ARG A 44 18.20 -25.77 -8.00
CA ARG A 44 17.54 -27.06 -7.73
C ARG A 44 16.14 -26.85 -7.17
N LYS A 45 15.18 -27.65 -7.60
CA LYS A 45 13.83 -27.65 -7.01
C LYS A 45 13.81 -28.45 -5.71
N LEU A 46 13.03 -27.99 -4.73
CA LEU A 46 12.71 -28.76 -3.54
C LEU A 46 11.71 -29.87 -3.91
N GLY A 47 12.05 -31.13 -3.63
CA GLY A 47 11.18 -32.28 -3.88
C GLY A 47 10.00 -32.36 -2.92
N PHE A 48 8.96 -33.13 -3.26
CA PHE A 48 7.77 -33.27 -2.40
C PHE A 48 8.07 -33.88 -1.03
N GLU A 49 8.86 -34.96 -0.98
CA GLU A 49 9.29 -35.55 0.30
C GLU A 49 10.11 -34.59 1.16
N GLU A 50 10.93 -33.74 0.51
CA GLU A 50 11.73 -32.72 1.18
C GLU A 50 10.83 -31.60 1.73
N MET A 51 9.76 -31.23 1.02
CA MET A 51 8.74 -30.31 1.50
C MET A 51 7.99 -30.88 2.71
N VAL A 52 7.61 -32.15 2.71
CA VAL A 52 6.95 -32.80 3.86
C VAL A 52 7.86 -32.77 5.09
N ARG A 53 9.14 -33.15 4.93
CA ARG A 53 10.11 -33.05 6.02
C ARG A 53 10.29 -31.61 6.51
N ALA A 54 10.37 -30.64 5.60
CA ALA A 54 10.44 -29.24 5.98
C ALA A 54 9.19 -28.80 6.78
N ALA A 55 8.01 -29.19 6.34
CA ALA A 55 6.75 -28.89 7.01
C ALA A 55 6.74 -29.42 8.46
N GLU A 56 7.20 -30.66 8.67
CA GLU A 56 7.36 -31.25 10.00
C GLU A 56 8.38 -30.51 10.87
N ILE A 57 9.57 -30.21 10.33
CA ILE A 57 10.65 -29.49 11.05
C ILE A 57 10.18 -28.11 11.52
N PHE A 58 9.45 -27.41 10.67
CA PHE A 58 9.00 -26.04 10.95
C PHE A 58 7.65 -25.99 11.68
N GLY A 59 6.92 -27.11 11.77
CA GLY A 59 5.59 -27.17 12.37
C GLY A 59 4.53 -26.44 11.55
N VAL A 60 4.64 -26.47 10.22
CA VAL A 60 3.68 -25.87 9.28
C VAL A 60 2.98 -26.96 8.48
N GLY A 61 1.81 -26.66 7.91
CA GLY A 61 1.16 -27.57 6.96
C GLY A 61 1.85 -27.59 5.60
N ILE A 62 1.66 -28.68 4.83
CA ILE A 62 2.22 -28.81 3.46
C ILE A 62 1.61 -27.78 2.48
N ASP A 63 0.41 -27.31 2.79
CA ASP A 63 -0.29 -26.23 2.11
C ASP A 63 0.50 -24.92 2.19
N PHE A 64 1.30 -24.68 3.23
CA PHE A 64 2.19 -23.52 3.29
C PHE A 64 3.10 -23.42 2.06
N PHE A 65 3.63 -24.55 1.55
CA PHE A 65 4.49 -24.57 0.37
C PHE A 65 3.72 -24.57 -0.96
N THR A 66 2.45 -24.98 -0.96
CA THR A 66 1.71 -25.28 -2.19
C THR A 66 0.53 -24.34 -2.46
N ASP A 67 0.00 -23.67 -1.44
CA ASP A 67 -1.09 -22.70 -1.57
C ASP A 67 -0.62 -21.52 -2.44
N PRO A 68 -1.25 -21.27 -3.61
CA PRO A 68 -0.90 -20.12 -4.45
C PRO A 68 -1.23 -18.78 -3.80
N PHE A 69 -2.04 -18.76 -2.74
CA PHE A 69 -2.42 -17.55 -2.00
C PHE A 69 -1.50 -17.29 -0.80
N GLU A 70 -0.44 -18.07 -0.62
CA GLU A 70 0.57 -17.79 0.40
C GLU A 70 1.66 -16.87 -0.18
N LEU A 71 2.01 -15.82 0.56
CA LEU A 71 3.04 -14.85 0.17
C LEU A 71 4.31 -14.97 1.00
N ALA A 72 4.36 -15.89 1.96
CA ALA A 72 5.50 -16.01 2.87
C ALA A 72 6.87 -16.05 2.16
N GLY A 73 7.77 -15.17 2.58
CA GLY A 73 9.10 -15.02 1.99
C GLY A 73 9.15 -14.25 0.68
N GLU A 74 7.99 -13.84 0.16
CA GLU A 74 7.84 -12.97 -0.99
C GLU A 74 7.30 -11.60 -0.56
N GLY A 75 7.69 -10.55 -1.28
CA GLY A 75 7.23 -9.20 -0.99
C GLY A 75 7.89 -8.54 0.21
N LYS A 76 7.93 -7.21 0.21
CA LYS A 76 8.38 -6.40 1.34
C LYS A 76 7.30 -5.37 1.64
N PHE A 77 6.83 -5.36 2.88
CA PHE A 77 5.87 -4.37 3.37
C PHE A 77 6.59 -3.21 4.06
N SER A 78 6.07 -2.01 3.89
CA SER A 78 6.26 -0.87 4.79
C SER A 78 4.90 -0.50 5.35
N TRP A 79 4.74 -0.58 6.67
CA TRP A 79 3.51 -0.24 7.37
C TRP A 79 3.62 1.11 8.05
N ARG A 80 2.69 2.00 7.73
CA ARG A 80 2.49 3.25 8.43
C ARG A 80 1.60 3.05 9.64
N GLN A 81 2.17 3.14 10.84
CA GLN A 81 1.43 2.91 12.07
C GLN A 81 1.77 3.88 13.21
N THR A 82 0.85 3.99 14.16
CA THR A 82 1.01 4.71 15.42
C THR A 82 0.55 3.82 16.57
N ASN A 83 1.52 3.26 17.29
CA ASN A 83 1.31 2.37 18.45
C ASN A 83 0.39 1.17 18.16
N ALA A 84 0.47 0.60 16.96
CA ALA A 84 -0.18 -0.66 16.64
C ALA A 84 0.44 -1.82 17.44
N ASP A 85 -0.40 -2.77 17.81
CA ASP A 85 0.05 -4.01 18.45
C ASP A 85 0.91 -4.82 17.45
N PRO A 86 2.16 -5.21 17.82
CA PRO A 86 3.03 -5.93 16.89
C PRO A 86 2.51 -7.28 16.44
N GLU A 87 1.86 -8.05 17.31
CA GLU A 87 1.31 -9.37 16.97
C GLU A 87 0.10 -9.22 16.04
N ALA A 88 -0.77 -8.25 16.33
CA ALA A 88 -1.90 -7.95 15.45
C ALA A 88 -1.45 -7.44 14.08
N LEU A 89 -0.36 -6.67 14.01
CA LEU A 89 0.23 -6.20 12.75
C LEU A 89 0.82 -7.35 11.93
N ASP A 90 1.53 -8.27 12.58
CA ASP A 90 2.11 -9.44 11.90
C ASP A 90 1.01 -10.36 11.32
N GLU A 91 -0.06 -10.61 12.06
CA GLU A 91 -1.23 -11.36 11.57
C GLU A 91 -1.92 -10.63 10.40
N PHE A 92 -2.08 -9.32 10.53
CA PHE A 92 -2.68 -8.51 9.48
C PHE A 92 -1.82 -8.45 8.21
N GLU A 93 -0.49 -8.41 8.34
CA GLU A 93 0.44 -8.49 7.22
C GLU A 93 0.34 -9.83 6.50
N HIS A 94 0.26 -10.94 7.25
CA HIS A 94 0.05 -12.26 6.66
C HIS A 94 -1.25 -12.29 5.86
N GLN A 95 -2.34 -11.79 6.45
CA GLN A 95 -3.65 -11.71 5.82
C GLN A 95 -3.65 -10.82 4.56
N ALA A 96 -2.98 -9.67 4.61
CA ALA A 96 -2.81 -8.76 3.48
C ALA A 96 -1.97 -9.40 2.35
N GLY A 97 -0.90 -10.10 2.71
CA GLY A 97 -0.09 -10.88 1.78
C GLY A 97 -0.92 -11.91 1.03
N ARG A 98 -1.85 -12.58 1.72
CA ARG A 98 -2.76 -13.55 1.07
C ARG A 98 -3.69 -12.91 0.04
N TRP A 99 -4.21 -11.70 0.31
CA TRP A 99 -5.01 -10.96 -0.66
C TRP A 99 -4.21 -10.64 -1.92
N ILE A 100 -3.00 -10.10 -1.75
CA ILE A 100 -2.12 -9.74 -2.86
C ILE A 100 -1.74 -10.99 -3.68
N ALA A 101 -1.42 -12.10 -3.01
CA ALA A 101 -1.11 -13.37 -3.65
C ALA A 101 -2.31 -13.93 -4.44
N ALA A 102 -3.52 -13.85 -3.88
CA ALA A 102 -4.74 -14.27 -4.58
C ALA A 102 -5.00 -13.45 -5.83
N PHE A 103 -4.88 -12.12 -5.75
CA PHE A 103 -4.99 -11.23 -6.90
C PHE A 103 -3.98 -11.60 -7.99
N ARG A 104 -2.71 -11.75 -7.61
CA ARG A 104 -1.62 -12.13 -8.51
C ARG A 104 -1.88 -13.46 -9.19
N HIS A 105 -2.33 -14.46 -8.43
CA HIS A 105 -2.58 -15.80 -8.96
C HIS A 105 -3.76 -15.82 -9.93
N LEU A 106 -4.90 -15.24 -9.54
CA LEU A 106 -6.10 -15.20 -10.37
C LEU A 106 -5.86 -14.39 -11.65
N GLY A 107 -5.16 -13.25 -11.56
CA GLY A 107 -4.78 -12.49 -12.75
C GLY A 107 -3.87 -13.28 -13.70
N LYS A 108 -2.90 -14.03 -13.18
CA LYS A 108 -2.06 -14.94 -14.00
C LYS A 108 -2.90 -16.01 -14.72
N LEU A 109 -3.90 -16.59 -14.05
CA LEU A 109 -4.80 -17.57 -14.67
C LEU A 109 -5.68 -16.93 -15.75
N ARG A 110 -6.12 -15.69 -15.54
CA ARG A 110 -6.90 -14.92 -16.52
C ARG A 110 -6.08 -14.48 -17.74
N GLY A 111 -4.74 -14.55 -17.65
CA GLY A 111 -3.84 -14.05 -18.67
C GLY A 111 -3.58 -12.55 -18.59
N ASP A 112 -3.87 -11.92 -17.44
CA ASP A 112 -3.55 -10.52 -17.22
C ASP A 112 -2.02 -10.33 -17.18
N SER A 113 -1.53 -9.32 -17.89
CA SER A 113 -0.15 -8.85 -17.73
C SER A 113 -0.04 -8.07 -16.42
N ILE A 114 0.24 -8.76 -15.31
CA ILE A 114 0.56 -8.12 -14.03
C ILE A 114 2.06 -7.84 -14.01
N HIS A 115 2.43 -6.66 -14.52
CA HIS A 115 3.79 -6.16 -14.55
C HIS A 115 3.75 -4.69 -14.16
N SER A 116 3.86 -4.43 -12.86
CA SER A 116 3.92 -3.05 -12.35
C SER A 116 5.03 -2.28 -13.06
N SER A 117 4.66 -1.20 -13.74
CA SER A 117 5.55 -0.41 -14.60
C SER A 117 5.93 0.90 -13.93
N LEU A 118 6.50 0.80 -12.72
CA LEU A 118 6.95 1.97 -11.99
C LEU A 118 8.18 2.58 -12.65
N ARG A 119 8.05 3.83 -13.08
CA ARG A 119 9.21 4.63 -13.48
C ARG A 119 10.06 4.90 -12.25
N ARG A 120 11.38 4.77 -12.40
CA ARG A 120 12.30 5.22 -11.35
C ARG A 120 12.30 6.74 -11.33
N VAL A 121 12.07 7.32 -10.16
CA VAL A 121 12.27 8.74 -9.92
C VAL A 121 13.71 8.98 -9.46
N ALA A 122 14.30 10.10 -9.85
CA ALA A 122 15.68 10.45 -9.53
C ALA A 122 15.83 11.11 -8.14
N LEU A 123 15.00 10.70 -7.17
CA LEU A 123 15.04 11.21 -5.80
C LEU A 123 15.96 10.39 -4.91
N THR A 124 16.70 11.08 -4.05
CA THR A 124 17.59 10.50 -3.04
C THR A 124 17.41 11.26 -1.73
N THR A 125 17.99 10.77 -0.63
CA THR A 125 17.95 11.45 0.67
C THR A 125 18.56 12.87 0.63
N LYS A 126 19.40 13.15 -0.39
CA LYS A 126 20.04 14.45 -0.62
C LYS A 126 19.19 15.42 -1.44
N SER A 127 18.11 14.96 -2.08
CA SER A 127 17.19 15.80 -2.86
C SER A 127 16.54 16.84 -1.95
N THR A 128 16.17 18.00 -2.51
CA THR A 128 15.49 19.06 -1.76
C THR A 128 13.99 18.75 -1.60
N PHE A 129 13.30 19.50 -0.73
CA PHE A 129 11.85 19.36 -0.57
C PHE A 129 11.11 19.88 -1.81
N GLU A 130 11.67 20.90 -2.45
CA GLU A 130 11.22 21.47 -3.71
C GLU A 130 11.33 20.45 -4.85
N ASP A 131 12.43 19.71 -4.92
CA ASP A 131 12.61 18.62 -5.90
C ASP A 131 11.54 17.53 -5.70
N ALA A 132 11.31 17.11 -4.44
CA ALA A 132 10.29 16.09 -4.15
C ALA A 132 8.89 16.54 -4.55
N ALA A 133 8.53 17.79 -4.23
CA ALA A 133 7.23 18.35 -4.62
C ALA A 133 7.09 18.52 -6.14
N ALA A 134 8.15 18.93 -6.83
CA ALA A 134 8.16 19.05 -8.29
C ALA A 134 8.01 17.67 -8.97
N GLU A 135 8.66 16.64 -8.44
CA GLU A 135 8.53 15.27 -8.92
C GLU A 135 7.10 14.74 -8.71
N GLY A 136 6.49 15.02 -7.55
CA GLY A 136 5.09 14.68 -7.28
C GLY A 136 4.13 15.32 -8.29
N GLU A 137 4.34 16.60 -8.61
CA GLU A 137 3.58 17.32 -9.63
C GLU A 137 3.78 16.72 -11.04
N ALA A 138 5.01 16.34 -11.39
CA ALA A 138 5.33 15.71 -12.68
C ALA A 138 4.69 14.32 -12.84
N ILE A 139 4.69 13.51 -11.77
CA ILE A 139 3.98 12.23 -11.72
C ILE A 139 2.48 12.45 -11.86
N GLY A 140 1.91 13.42 -11.14
CA GLY A 140 0.49 13.77 -11.26
C GLY A 140 0.10 14.19 -12.68
N ALA A 141 0.95 14.95 -13.36
CA ALA A 141 0.76 15.31 -14.77
C ALA A 141 0.86 14.09 -15.70
N THR A 142 1.83 13.20 -15.49
CA THR A 142 2.01 11.97 -16.28
C THR A 142 0.82 11.02 -16.14
N LEU A 143 0.24 10.96 -14.94
CA LEU A 143 -0.95 10.18 -14.64
C LEU A 143 -2.25 10.85 -15.09
N ASP A 144 -2.19 12.10 -15.58
CA ASP A 144 -3.36 12.88 -16.02
C ASP A 144 -4.44 13.01 -14.93
N LEU A 145 -4.00 13.36 -13.72
CA LEU A 145 -4.88 13.43 -12.55
C LEU A 145 -5.85 14.64 -12.57
N GLY A 146 -5.62 15.60 -13.47
CA GLY A 146 -6.43 16.81 -13.60
C GLY A 146 -6.27 17.78 -12.42
N ASP A 147 -7.25 18.69 -12.26
CA ASP A 147 -7.18 19.77 -11.28
C ASP A 147 -7.49 19.31 -9.84
N ILE A 148 -8.11 18.15 -9.66
CA ILE A 148 -8.41 17.54 -8.34
C ILE A 148 -7.76 16.14 -8.28
N PRO A 149 -6.44 16.06 -8.04
CA PRO A 149 -5.74 14.78 -8.12
C PRO A 149 -6.23 13.72 -7.13
N SER A 150 -6.67 14.13 -5.94
CA SER A 150 -7.20 13.25 -4.91
C SER A 150 -8.37 12.38 -5.38
N ALA A 151 -9.17 12.86 -6.34
CA ALA A 151 -10.32 12.15 -6.88
C ALA A 151 -9.95 11.04 -7.88
N ARG A 152 -8.80 11.16 -8.55
CA ARG A 152 -8.39 10.24 -9.64
C ARG A 152 -7.19 9.36 -9.30
N LEU A 153 -6.45 9.69 -8.24
CA LEU A 153 -5.18 9.03 -7.92
C LEU A 153 -5.31 7.52 -7.77
N GLY A 154 -6.32 7.04 -7.04
CA GLY A 154 -6.53 5.60 -6.80
C GLY A 154 -6.76 4.80 -8.07
N GLU A 155 -7.58 5.33 -8.99
CA GLU A 155 -7.83 4.71 -10.30
C GLU A 155 -6.58 4.78 -11.18
N ALA A 156 -5.94 5.95 -11.27
CA ALA A 156 -4.77 6.14 -12.12
C ALA A 156 -3.57 5.26 -11.71
N VAL A 157 -3.33 5.06 -10.42
CA VAL A 157 -2.29 4.14 -9.91
C VAL A 157 -2.58 2.70 -10.32
N GLN A 158 -3.85 2.29 -10.28
CA GLN A 158 -4.24 0.94 -10.70
C GLN A 158 -4.14 0.75 -12.22
N ASP A 159 -4.65 1.70 -13.00
CA ASP A 159 -4.82 1.55 -14.44
C ASP A 159 -3.53 1.84 -15.22
N ARG A 160 -2.75 2.83 -14.77
CA ARG A 160 -1.56 3.30 -15.50
C ARG A 160 -0.25 2.76 -14.96
N LEU A 161 -0.19 2.40 -13.68
CA LEU A 161 1.02 1.87 -13.04
C LEU A 161 0.94 0.38 -12.73
N ASP A 162 -0.22 -0.23 -12.98
CA ASP A 162 -0.50 -1.63 -12.71
C ASP A 162 -0.16 -2.02 -11.25
N THR A 163 -0.54 -1.14 -10.32
CA THR A 163 -0.33 -1.29 -8.88
C THR A 163 -1.68 -1.57 -8.22
N LEU A 164 -1.76 -2.64 -7.43
CA LEU A 164 -2.98 -3.02 -6.72
C LEU A 164 -3.27 -2.03 -5.58
N VAL A 165 -4.40 -1.34 -5.60
CA VAL A 165 -4.82 -0.49 -4.46
C VAL A 165 -5.95 -1.19 -3.72
N LEU A 166 -5.86 -1.31 -2.39
CA LEU A 166 -6.88 -1.94 -1.55
C LEU A 166 -7.36 -0.98 -0.46
N TYR A 167 -8.66 -0.66 -0.43
CA TYR A 167 -9.30 0.08 0.65
C TYR A 167 -9.83 -0.87 1.72
N ILE A 168 -9.12 -1.01 2.84
CA ILE A 168 -9.35 -2.07 3.83
C ILE A 168 -9.70 -1.50 5.20
N ASP A 169 -10.41 -2.28 6.00
CA ASP A 169 -10.54 -2.03 7.44
C ASP A 169 -9.26 -2.54 8.12
N THR A 170 -8.41 -1.63 8.58
CA THR A 170 -7.14 -1.99 9.21
C THR A 170 -7.28 -2.28 10.71
N VAL A 171 -6.26 -2.93 11.28
CA VAL A 171 -6.12 -3.00 12.74
C VAL A 171 -5.86 -1.62 13.32
N ARG A 172 -6.24 -1.41 14.59
CA ARG A 172 -6.11 -0.11 15.27
C ARG A 172 -4.66 0.38 15.22
N GLY A 173 -4.49 1.64 14.82
CA GLY A 173 -3.19 2.29 14.75
C GLY A 173 -2.49 2.15 13.39
N VAL A 174 -3.04 1.42 12.42
CA VAL A 174 -2.49 1.32 11.06
C VAL A 174 -3.27 2.21 10.10
N SER A 175 -2.58 3.11 9.39
CA SER A 175 -3.22 4.02 8.40
C SER A 175 -3.09 3.51 6.97
N GLY A 176 -2.01 2.79 6.66
CA GLY A 176 -1.77 2.26 5.32
C GLY A 176 -0.46 1.46 5.23
N ALA A 177 -0.17 0.99 4.03
CA ALA A 177 1.09 0.35 3.69
C ALA A 177 1.37 0.34 2.19
N ALA A 178 2.66 0.33 1.86
CA ALA A 178 3.16 -0.05 0.56
C ALA A 178 3.76 -1.46 0.61
N CYS A 179 3.50 -2.26 -0.43
CA CYS A 179 4.07 -3.59 -0.59
C CYS A 179 4.71 -3.70 -1.97
N GLN A 180 6.01 -4.00 -2.01
CA GLN A 180 6.73 -4.27 -3.25
C GLN A 180 6.98 -5.77 -3.42
N LEU A 181 6.47 -6.35 -4.51
CA LEU A 181 6.84 -7.66 -5.01
C LEU A 181 7.55 -7.53 -6.36
N ASP A 182 8.21 -8.61 -6.79
CA ASP A 182 8.99 -8.64 -8.04
C ASP A 182 8.17 -8.22 -9.28
N GLN A 183 6.92 -8.67 -9.37
CA GLN A 183 6.05 -8.45 -10.54
C GLN A 183 4.81 -7.58 -10.25
N LEU A 184 4.54 -7.30 -8.98
CA LEU A 184 3.34 -6.59 -8.54
C LEU A 184 3.69 -5.66 -7.38
N ASN A 185 3.21 -4.43 -7.42
CA ASN A 185 3.18 -3.56 -6.27
C ASN A 185 1.76 -3.45 -5.74
N ALA A 186 1.62 -3.22 -4.44
CA ALA A 186 0.34 -2.94 -3.82
C ALA A 186 0.43 -1.76 -2.85
N ILE A 187 -0.66 -1.01 -2.73
CA ILE A 187 -0.89 0.00 -1.71
C ILE A 187 -2.16 -0.38 -0.95
N LEU A 188 -2.07 -0.40 0.37
CA LEU A 188 -3.18 -0.66 1.28
C LEU A 188 -3.52 0.64 2.00
N ILE A 189 -4.79 1.04 1.99
CA ILE A 189 -5.27 2.28 2.62
C ILE A 189 -6.38 1.95 3.59
N ASN A 190 -6.29 2.47 4.81
CA ASN A 190 -7.37 2.37 5.78
C ASN A 190 -8.58 3.18 5.27
N ARG A 191 -9.64 2.47 4.90
CA ARG A 191 -10.88 3.06 4.35
C ARG A 191 -11.62 3.94 5.35
N ARG A 192 -11.38 3.73 6.65
CA ARG A 192 -12.02 4.46 7.77
C ARG A 192 -11.39 5.81 8.05
N GLU A 193 -10.24 6.09 7.44
CA GLU A 193 -9.64 7.42 7.53
C GLU A 193 -10.44 8.44 6.70
N PRO A 194 -10.45 9.73 7.11
CA PRO A 194 -11.06 10.80 6.32
C PRO A 194 -10.48 10.85 4.90
N LEU A 195 -11.28 11.32 3.93
CA LEU A 195 -10.86 11.41 2.52
C LEU A 195 -9.49 12.08 2.35
N ALA A 196 -9.30 13.22 3.01
CA ALA A 196 -8.05 13.98 2.99
C ALA A 196 -6.84 13.14 3.42
N ARG A 197 -7.01 12.31 4.44
CA ARG A 197 -5.96 11.43 4.96
C ARG A 197 -5.69 10.28 4.00
N ARG A 198 -6.75 9.65 3.48
CA ARG A 198 -6.62 8.57 2.47
C ARG A 198 -5.91 9.01 1.21
N SER A 199 -6.23 10.20 0.68
CA SER A 199 -5.58 10.74 -0.50
C SER A 199 -4.09 11.04 -0.26
N TYR A 200 -3.77 11.59 0.92
CA TYR A 200 -2.40 11.87 1.31
C TYR A 200 -1.59 10.59 1.52
N ASP A 201 -2.13 9.62 2.26
CA ASP A 201 -1.50 8.33 2.50
C ASP A 201 -1.27 7.61 1.17
N LEU A 202 -2.24 7.58 0.25
CA LEU A 202 -2.06 6.98 -1.08
C LEU A 202 -0.92 7.63 -1.88
N ALA A 203 -0.82 8.96 -1.87
CA ALA A 203 0.26 9.67 -2.57
C ALA A 203 1.63 9.44 -1.90
N HIS A 204 1.65 9.31 -0.58
CA HIS A 204 2.84 9.02 0.21
C HIS A 204 3.33 7.58 -0.01
N GLU A 205 2.45 6.58 0.05
CA GLU A 205 2.79 5.19 -0.27
C GLU A 205 3.29 5.03 -1.72
N LEU A 206 2.73 5.81 -2.65
CA LEU A 206 3.23 5.84 -4.04
C LEU A 206 4.68 6.33 -4.11
N PHE A 207 5.07 7.32 -3.30
CA PHE A 207 6.47 7.74 -3.22
C PHE A 207 7.37 6.57 -2.82
N HIS A 208 7.03 5.84 -1.74
CA HIS A 208 7.83 4.71 -1.28
C HIS A 208 7.99 3.64 -2.35
N LEU A 209 6.94 3.33 -3.12
CA LEU A 209 7.03 2.40 -4.24
C LEU A 209 7.98 2.91 -5.34
N LEU A 210 7.91 4.19 -5.70
CA LEU A 210 8.75 4.81 -6.74
C LEU A 210 10.23 4.93 -6.33
N THR A 211 10.49 5.08 -5.03
CA THR A 211 11.85 5.26 -4.49
C THR A 211 12.42 4.03 -3.80
N TRP A 212 11.70 2.91 -3.76
CA TRP A 212 12.04 1.73 -2.94
C TRP A 212 13.49 1.23 -3.13
N GLN A 213 14.01 1.31 -4.36
CA GLN A 213 15.37 0.85 -4.65
C GLN A 213 16.46 1.81 -4.18
N THR A 214 16.19 3.12 -4.20
CA THR A 214 17.16 4.15 -3.80
C THR A 214 17.05 4.52 -2.32
N MET A 215 15.84 4.44 -1.77
CA MET A 215 15.49 4.77 -0.40
C MET A 215 14.51 3.70 0.11
N PRO A 216 15.01 2.48 0.40
CA PRO A 216 14.15 1.39 0.88
C PRO A 216 13.53 1.77 2.23
N PRO A 217 12.20 1.71 2.38
CA PRO A 217 11.56 2.00 3.65
C PRO A 217 11.84 0.90 4.68
N LYS A 218 11.68 1.23 5.96
CA LYS A 218 11.65 0.23 7.04
C LYS A 218 10.35 -0.56 6.97
N ARG A 219 10.32 -1.75 7.57
CA ARG A 219 9.08 -2.53 7.68
C ARG A 219 7.98 -1.78 8.44
N ILE A 220 8.36 -1.02 9.47
CA ILE A 220 7.45 -0.28 10.33
C ILE A 220 7.91 1.18 10.36
N GLU A 221 7.03 2.07 9.91
CA GLU A 221 7.15 3.51 10.06
C GLU A 221 6.31 3.94 11.27
N SER A 222 6.98 4.41 12.31
CA SER A 222 6.36 4.83 13.58
C SER A 222 6.63 6.29 13.85
N ASN A 223 5.58 7.07 14.10
CA ASN A 223 5.72 8.45 14.60
C ASN A 223 6.19 8.51 16.06
N SER A 224 6.17 7.38 16.78
CA SER A 224 6.39 7.31 18.24
C SER A 224 7.82 6.95 18.64
N LEU A 225 8.63 6.43 17.71
CA LEU A 225 10.01 6.02 17.97
C LEU A 225 10.99 7.06 17.41
N PRO A 226 12.20 7.20 18.00
CA PRO A 226 13.23 8.04 17.41
C PRO A 226 13.64 7.45 16.06
N ALA A 227 13.15 8.05 14.97
CA ALA A 227 13.58 7.70 13.62
C ALA A 227 15.06 8.09 13.43
N GLU A 228 15.80 7.28 12.68
CA GLU A 228 17.16 7.66 12.27
C GLU A 228 17.07 8.91 11.37
N LYS A 229 18.18 9.67 11.30
CA LYS A 229 18.21 10.94 10.56
C LYS A 229 17.79 10.77 9.09
N ASP A 230 18.22 9.69 8.47
CA ASP A 230 17.94 9.40 7.06
C ASP A 230 16.49 8.93 6.86
N GLU A 231 15.91 8.16 7.78
CA GLU A 231 14.48 7.81 7.73
C GLU A 231 13.60 9.05 7.82
N LYS A 232 13.85 9.89 8.82
CA LYS A 232 13.11 11.15 8.96
C LYS A 232 13.22 11.99 7.68
N ARG A 233 14.36 11.93 6.99
CA ARG A 233 14.56 12.62 5.71
C ARG A 233 13.70 12.03 4.60
N VAL A 234 13.63 10.70 4.48
CA VAL A 234 12.78 10.00 3.49
C VAL A 234 11.31 10.35 3.70
N GLU A 235 10.82 10.28 4.94
CA GLU A 235 9.43 10.64 5.29
C GLU A 235 9.09 12.09 4.91
N GLN A 236 10.00 13.02 5.18
CA GLN A 236 9.80 14.42 4.80
C GLN A 236 9.79 14.61 3.27
N LEU A 237 10.58 13.83 2.53
CA LEU A 237 10.53 13.85 1.06
C LEU A 237 9.21 13.26 0.56
N ALA A 238 8.73 12.17 1.15
CA ALA A 238 7.44 11.55 0.85
C ALA A 238 6.28 12.53 1.08
N ASP A 239 6.29 13.25 2.20
CA ASP A 239 5.28 14.28 2.50
C ASP A 239 5.31 15.42 1.48
N ASN A 240 6.49 15.92 1.10
CA ASN A 240 6.58 16.99 0.10
C ASN A 240 6.19 16.51 -1.30
N PHE A 241 6.52 15.27 -1.66
CA PHE A 241 6.05 14.62 -2.88
C PHE A 241 4.52 14.54 -2.91
N ALA A 242 3.90 14.03 -1.84
CA ALA A 242 2.45 13.93 -1.73
C ALA A 242 1.78 15.30 -1.83
N ALA A 243 2.35 16.33 -1.18
CA ALA A 243 1.86 17.70 -1.29
C ALA A 243 1.94 18.26 -2.71
N GLY A 244 3.05 18.01 -3.44
CA GLY A 244 3.21 18.42 -4.83
C GLY A 244 2.24 17.73 -5.78
N LEU A 245 2.04 16.42 -5.60
CA LEU A 245 1.14 15.60 -6.40
C LEU A 245 -0.32 16.00 -6.20
N LEU A 246 -0.75 16.15 -4.94
CA LEU A 246 -2.16 16.43 -4.60
C LEU A 246 -2.53 17.90 -4.77
N MET A 247 -1.54 18.80 -4.67
CA MET A 247 -1.73 20.24 -4.82
C MET A 247 -0.74 20.82 -5.85
N PRO A 248 -0.91 20.50 -7.15
CA PRO A 248 -0.06 21.01 -8.21
C PRO A 248 -0.01 22.53 -8.23
N THR A 249 1.13 23.08 -8.62
CA THR A 249 1.36 24.53 -8.72
C THR A 249 0.30 25.22 -9.57
N ARG A 250 -0.06 24.62 -10.71
CA ARG A 250 -1.12 25.11 -11.59
C ARG A 250 -2.47 25.21 -10.88
N THR A 251 -2.85 24.17 -10.14
CA THR A 251 -4.12 24.12 -9.40
C THR A 251 -4.16 25.20 -8.33
N ILE A 252 -3.10 25.34 -7.54
CA ILE A 252 -3.03 26.36 -6.47
C ILE A 252 -3.07 27.77 -7.05
N LYS A 253 -2.34 28.03 -8.14
CA LYS A 253 -2.40 29.34 -8.82
C LYS A 253 -3.80 29.66 -9.34
N THR A 254 -4.48 28.68 -9.92
CA THR A 254 -5.85 28.83 -10.44
C THR A 254 -6.85 29.08 -9.29
N LEU A 255 -6.71 28.34 -8.20
CA LEU A 255 -7.51 28.52 -6.98
C LEU A 255 -7.39 29.96 -6.45
N VAL A 256 -6.16 30.47 -6.32
CA VAL A 256 -5.87 31.82 -5.84
C VAL A 256 -6.37 32.88 -6.81
N ALA A 257 -6.22 32.68 -8.12
CA ALA A 257 -6.71 33.63 -9.13
C ALA A 257 -8.25 33.72 -9.15
N ASN A 258 -8.94 32.60 -8.97
CA ASN A 258 -10.41 32.55 -8.94
C ASN A 258 -10.99 33.09 -7.62
N SER A 259 -10.25 32.97 -6.53
CA SER A 259 -10.66 33.45 -5.22
C SER A 259 -9.43 33.80 -4.38
N SER A 260 -9.05 35.08 -4.39
CA SER A 260 -7.89 35.56 -3.62
C SER A 260 -8.04 35.23 -2.12
N PRO A 261 -6.98 34.72 -1.46
CA PRO A 261 -7.00 34.46 -0.03
C PRO A 261 -7.34 35.74 0.75
N PRO A 262 -8.40 35.74 1.58
CA PRO A 262 -8.73 36.90 2.38
C PRO A 262 -7.71 37.08 3.52
N GLN A 263 -7.67 38.27 4.10
CA GLN A 263 -6.83 38.54 5.27
C GLN A 263 -7.57 38.26 6.58
N GLY A 264 -6.80 38.12 7.67
CA GLY A 264 -7.34 37.94 9.02
C GLY A 264 -8.13 36.64 9.19
N LEU A 265 -9.16 36.68 10.04
CA LEU A 265 -9.92 35.49 10.48
C LEU A 265 -10.62 34.73 9.35
N ALA A 266 -10.92 35.40 8.22
CA ALA A 266 -11.56 34.78 7.07
C ALA A 266 -10.63 33.79 6.31
N LEU A 267 -9.31 33.92 6.48
CA LEU A 267 -8.32 33.07 5.80
C LEU A 267 -8.49 31.59 6.16
N ALA A 268 -8.76 31.29 7.42
CA ALA A 268 -8.97 29.91 7.88
C ALA A 268 -10.18 29.26 7.19
N GLY A 269 -11.29 30.00 7.04
CA GLY A 269 -12.48 29.52 6.33
C GLY A 269 -12.22 29.26 4.85
N TRP A 270 -11.47 30.15 4.21
CA TRP A 270 -11.04 29.97 2.82
C TRP A 270 -10.16 28.73 2.65
N ILE A 271 -9.15 28.53 3.53
CA ILE A 271 -8.29 27.34 3.50
C ILE A 271 -9.12 26.06 3.67
N ARG A 272 -10.03 25.99 4.66
CA ARG A 272 -10.87 24.80 4.86
C ARG A 272 -11.73 24.46 3.64
N SER A 273 -12.39 25.46 3.08
CA SER A 273 -13.23 25.27 1.89
C SER A 273 -12.40 24.82 0.70
N SER A 274 -11.23 25.43 0.48
CA SER A 274 -10.34 25.08 -0.62
C SER A 274 -9.73 23.69 -0.45
N ALA A 275 -9.30 23.32 0.75
CA ALA A 275 -8.76 22.01 1.07
C ALA A 275 -9.80 20.91 0.86
N THR A 276 -11.06 21.16 1.27
CA THR A 276 -12.19 20.26 1.03
C THR A 276 -12.39 20.00 -0.46
N LYS A 277 -12.37 21.05 -1.30
CA LYS A 277 -12.50 20.93 -2.76
C LYS A 277 -11.37 20.12 -3.40
N LEU A 278 -10.17 20.24 -2.86
CA LEU A 278 -8.98 19.52 -3.32
C LEU A 278 -8.87 18.11 -2.73
N GLY A 279 -9.73 17.73 -1.78
CA GLY A 279 -9.65 16.44 -1.09
C GLY A 279 -8.37 16.30 -0.26
N VAL A 280 -7.92 17.37 0.39
CA VAL A 280 -6.74 17.40 1.28
C VAL A 280 -7.10 18.06 2.61
N SER A 281 -6.21 17.98 3.60
CA SER A 281 -6.45 18.60 4.91
C SER A 281 -6.14 20.10 4.87
N GLY A 282 -6.82 20.87 5.73
CA GLY A 282 -6.53 22.30 5.90
C GLY A 282 -5.06 22.57 6.26
N PRO A 283 -4.45 21.84 7.21
CA PRO A 283 -3.03 21.96 7.50
C PRO A 283 -2.12 21.69 6.29
N ALA A 284 -2.40 20.65 5.47
CA ALA A 284 -1.60 20.36 4.28
C ALA A 284 -1.66 21.52 3.28
N LEU A 285 -2.85 22.07 3.01
CA LEU A 285 -3.00 23.23 2.14
C LEU A 285 -2.32 24.47 2.71
N LYS A 286 -2.41 24.73 4.02
CA LYS A 286 -1.69 25.83 4.69
C LYS A 286 -0.19 25.77 4.38
N TRP A 287 0.44 24.62 4.60
CA TRP A 287 1.87 24.46 4.36
C TRP A 287 2.23 24.59 2.88
N ARG A 288 1.40 24.06 1.97
CA ARG A 288 1.60 24.24 0.53
C ARG A 288 1.56 25.71 0.11
N LEU A 289 0.59 26.47 0.61
CA LEU A 289 0.46 27.90 0.33
C LEU A 289 1.65 28.70 0.87
N LEU A 290 2.15 28.34 2.06
CA LEU A 290 3.34 28.96 2.65
C LEU A 290 4.58 28.69 1.79
N ASN A 291 4.81 27.42 1.41
CA ASN A 291 5.97 27.02 0.61
C ASN A 291 5.94 27.65 -0.80
N MET A 292 4.75 27.93 -1.33
CA MET A 292 4.57 28.65 -2.60
C MET A 292 4.61 30.19 -2.44
N GLY A 293 4.79 30.71 -1.23
CA GLY A 293 4.83 32.15 -0.96
C GLY A 293 3.48 32.86 -1.13
N VAL A 294 2.37 32.13 -1.16
CA VAL A 294 1.00 32.69 -1.27
C VAL A 294 0.59 33.33 0.06
N ILE A 295 0.99 32.74 1.19
CA ILE A 295 0.84 33.30 2.52
C ILE A 295 2.21 33.45 3.18
N LYS A 296 2.32 34.37 4.14
CA LYS A 296 3.56 34.67 4.87
C LYS A 296 3.61 33.92 6.19
N LEU A 297 4.82 33.68 6.70
CA LEU A 297 5.06 33.09 8.03
C LEU A 297 4.31 33.82 9.15
N SER A 298 4.22 35.15 9.07
CA SER A 298 3.50 35.98 10.04
C SER A 298 1.99 35.71 10.12
N GLN A 299 1.43 34.97 9.15
CA GLN A 299 0.01 34.61 9.14
C GLN A 299 -0.23 33.26 9.84
N LEU A 300 0.80 32.47 10.13
CA LEU A 300 0.66 31.13 10.71
C LEU A 300 0.09 31.15 12.12
N ASP A 301 0.42 32.17 12.93
CA ASP A 301 -0.08 32.31 14.31
C ASP A 301 -1.62 32.39 14.36
N SER A 302 -2.24 32.93 13.30
CA SER A 302 -3.69 33.01 13.15
C SER A 302 -4.33 31.76 12.53
N LEU A 303 -3.53 30.73 12.22
CA LEU A 303 -3.93 29.52 11.52
C LEU A 303 -3.47 28.25 12.28
N PRO A 304 -3.82 28.08 13.56
CA PRO A 304 -3.55 26.83 14.27
C PRO A 304 -4.25 25.66 13.58
N ASP A 305 -3.62 24.49 13.60
CA ASP A 305 -4.11 23.31 12.87
C ASP A 305 -5.52 22.92 13.31
N GLU A 306 -5.85 23.11 14.58
CA GLU A 306 -7.17 22.84 15.17
C GLU A 306 -8.28 23.64 14.50
N VAL A 307 -7.99 24.87 14.06
CA VAL A 307 -8.96 25.74 13.37
C VAL A 307 -9.07 25.39 11.88
N LEU A 308 -8.06 24.70 11.33
CA LEU A 308 -8.01 24.28 9.93
C LEU A 308 -8.51 22.86 9.70
N ARG A 309 -8.51 22.01 10.73
CA ARG A 309 -9.27 20.76 10.72
C ARG A 309 -10.75 21.15 10.67
N SER A 310 -11.42 20.80 9.60
CA SER A 310 -12.86 21.08 9.51
C SER A 310 -13.61 20.07 10.37
N SER A 311 -14.68 20.49 11.03
CA SER A 311 -15.68 19.58 11.58
C SER A 311 -16.35 18.72 10.49
N THR A 312 -16.10 19.01 9.21
CA THR A 312 -16.53 18.21 8.07
C THR A 312 -15.61 17.05 7.69
N GLU A 313 -14.44 16.88 8.34
CA GLU A 313 -13.71 15.59 8.31
C GLU A 313 -14.62 14.44 8.82
N GLU A 314 -15.69 14.76 9.56
CA GLU A 314 -16.73 13.85 10.05
C GLU A 314 -17.95 13.67 9.10
N THR A 315 -18.12 14.48 8.05
CA THR A 315 -19.46 14.61 7.39
C THR A 315 -19.68 13.89 6.05
N ASN A 316 -18.67 13.27 5.44
CA ASN A 316 -18.91 12.35 4.33
C ASN A 316 -18.75 10.92 4.83
N ASN A 317 -19.76 10.48 5.58
CA ASN A 317 -19.89 9.19 6.23
C ASN A 317 -20.06 8.01 5.25
N HIS A 318 -19.76 8.21 3.96
CA HIS A 318 -19.70 7.14 2.99
C HIS A 318 -18.28 6.61 2.93
N LEU A 319 -18.05 5.56 3.71
CA LEU A 319 -16.85 4.74 3.54
C LEU A 319 -16.78 4.31 2.06
N PRO A 320 -15.58 4.22 1.46
CA PRO A 320 -15.40 3.62 0.13
C PRO A 320 -16.07 2.25 0.00
N ALA A 321 -16.08 1.63 -1.17
CA ALA A 321 -16.32 0.19 -1.25
C ALA A 321 -15.13 -0.58 -0.64
N ARG A 322 -15.36 -1.76 -0.05
CA ARG A 322 -14.29 -2.57 0.54
C ARG A 322 -13.40 -3.11 -0.59
N TYR A 323 -12.09 -3.01 -0.43
CA TYR A 323 -11.10 -3.31 -1.47
C TYR A 323 -11.30 -2.46 -2.74
N SER A 324 -10.55 -2.74 -3.81
CA SER A 324 -10.81 -2.15 -5.12
C SER A 324 -11.72 -3.02 -5.98
N LYS A 325 -12.45 -2.38 -6.90
CA LYS A 325 -13.23 -3.09 -7.91
C LYS A 325 -12.35 -4.07 -8.70
N ARG A 326 -11.12 -3.68 -9.03
CA ARG A 326 -10.15 -4.52 -9.74
C ARG A 326 -9.86 -5.84 -8.98
N PHE A 327 -9.67 -5.75 -7.67
CA PHE A 327 -9.48 -6.93 -6.81
C PHE A 327 -10.73 -7.81 -6.74
N VAL A 328 -11.88 -7.20 -6.44
CA VAL A 328 -13.14 -7.93 -6.26
C VAL A 328 -13.59 -8.59 -7.57
N SER A 329 -13.41 -7.93 -8.72
CA SER A 329 -13.65 -8.53 -10.03
C SER A 329 -12.75 -9.74 -10.31
N ALA A 330 -11.48 -9.73 -9.89
CA ALA A 330 -10.59 -10.88 -10.05
C ALA A 330 -11.05 -12.08 -9.21
N ILE A 331 -11.51 -11.82 -7.98
CA ILE A 331 -12.08 -12.85 -7.10
C ILE A 331 -13.39 -13.40 -7.67
N SER A 332 -14.31 -12.53 -8.10
CA SER A 332 -15.59 -12.94 -8.69
C SER A 332 -15.36 -13.87 -9.87
N TRP A 333 -14.50 -13.44 -10.80
CA TRP A 333 -14.10 -14.24 -11.96
C TRP A 333 -13.47 -15.58 -11.55
N GLY A 334 -12.62 -15.59 -10.52
CA GLY A 334 -12.01 -16.81 -10.01
C GLY A 334 -13.04 -17.82 -9.47
N ILE A 335 -14.16 -17.35 -8.93
CA ILE A 335 -15.27 -18.21 -8.48
C ILE A 335 -16.08 -18.68 -9.70
N ASP A 336 -16.47 -17.76 -10.59
CA ASP A 336 -17.26 -18.04 -11.79
C ASP A 336 -16.61 -19.13 -12.66
N GLU A 337 -15.29 -19.06 -12.86
CA GLU A 337 -14.52 -20.02 -13.67
C GLU A 337 -14.09 -21.28 -12.87
N GLY A 338 -14.48 -21.41 -11.60
CA GLY A 338 -14.17 -22.57 -10.77
C GLY A 338 -12.69 -22.70 -10.34
N HIS A 339 -11.90 -21.63 -10.43
CA HIS A 339 -10.51 -21.60 -9.97
C HIS A 339 -10.39 -21.54 -8.44
N VAL A 340 -11.39 -20.98 -7.77
CA VAL A 340 -11.47 -20.91 -6.30
C VAL A 340 -12.93 -21.02 -5.85
N SER A 341 -13.20 -21.68 -4.72
CA SER A 341 -14.55 -21.75 -4.17
C SER A 341 -14.92 -20.49 -3.38
N ALA A 342 -16.22 -20.16 -3.34
CA ALA A 342 -16.75 -19.05 -2.53
C ALA A 342 -16.34 -19.16 -1.06
N ARG A 343 -16.35 -20.37 -0.49
CA ARG A 343 -15.93 -20.62 0.90
C ARG A 343 -14.45 -20.31 1.13
N ARG A 344 -13.57 -20.66 0.18
CA ARG A 344 -12.14 -20.36 0.28
C ARG A 344 -11.88 -18.86 0.16
N VAL A 345 -12.65 -18.15 -0.68
CA VAL A 345 -12.62 -16.68 -0.76
C VAL A 345 -13.11 -16.04 0.54
N ALA A 346 -14.23 -16.50 1.10
CA ALA A 346 -14.76 -15.99 2.36
C ALA A 346 -13.74 -16.15 3.51
N GLN A 347 -13.09 -17.33 3.60
CA GLN A 347 -11.99 -17.55 4.53
C GLN A 347 -10.79 -16.64 4.26
N LEU A 348 -10.40 -16.48 3.00
CA LEU A 348 -9.32 -15.58 2.59
C LEU A 348 -9.60 -14.12 2.99
N LEU A 349 -10.85 -13.67 2.95
CA LEU A 349 -11.22 -12.30 3.30
C LEU A 349 -11.63 -12.15 4.78
N ALA A 350 -11.62 -13.26 5.55
CA ALA A 350 -12.09 -13.34 6.93
C ALA A 350 -13.53 -12.81 7.12
N ILE A 351 -14.43 -13.14 6.18
CA ILE A 351 -15.85 -12.76 6.20
C ILE A 351 -16.74 -14.00 6.01
N SER A 352 -18.04 -13.88 6.25
CA SER A 352 -18.99 -14.96 5.92
C SER A 352 -19.24 -15.06 4.41
N VAL A 353 -19.81 -16.18 3.96
CA VAL A 353 -20.22 -16.35 2.55
C VAL A 353 -21.36 -15.39 2.20
N ASP A 354 -22.21 -15.03 3.18
CA ASP A 354 -23.27 -14.03 3.01
C ASP A 354 -22.67 -12.62 2.83
N ASP A 355 -21.71 -12.23 3.69
CA ASP A 355 -21.00 -10.94 3.56
C ASP A 355 -20.23 -10.82 2.25
N LEU A 356 -19.79 -11.94 1.67
CA LEU A 356 -19.14 -11.97 0.36
C LEU A 356 -20.11 -11.56 -0.76
N LYS A 357 -21.42 -11.87 -0.63
CA LYS A 357 -22.43 -11.38 -1.58
C LYS A 357 -22.58 -9.87 -1.50
N ASP A 358 -22.63 -9.34 -0.27
CA ASP A 358 -22.71 -7.91 -0.04
C ASP A 358 -21.47 -7.19 -0.59
N LEU A 359 -20.29 -7.80 -0.44
CA LEU A 359 -19.05 -7.29 -1.04
C LEU A 359 -19.14 -7.19 -2.57
N PHE A 360 -19.70 -8.19 -3.25
CA PHE A 360 -19.90 -8.10 -4.70
C PHE A 360 -20.90 -7.00 -5.09
N ALA A 361 -21.98 -6.87 -4.32
CA ALA A 361 -22.99 -5.84 -4.53
C ALA A 361 -22.42 -4.42 -4.35
N GLU A 362 -21.51 -4.19 -3.40
CA GLU A 362 -20.81 -2.89 -3.23
C GLU A 362 -20.09 -2.42 -4.50
N HIS A 363 -19.64 -3.36 -5.34
CA HIS A 363 -18.94 -3.07 -6.60
C HIS A 363 -19.83 -3.20 -7.85
N GLY A 364 -21.14 -3.46 -7.66
CA GLY A 364 -22.10 -3.68 -8.74
C GLY A 364 -21.85 -4.97 -9.53
N LEU A 365 -21.30 -6.00 -8.89
CA LEU A 365 -21.04 -7.31 -9.48
C LEU A 365 -22.15 -8.30 -9.08
N SER A 366 -22.49 -9.22 -10.00
CA SER A 366 -23.38 -10.34 -9.71
C SER A 366 -22.70 -11.34 -8.78
N THR A 367 -23.47 -11.99 -7.90
CA THR A 367 -22.93 -13.06 -7.05
C THR A 367 -22.65 -14.31 -7.90
N PRO A 368 -21.41 -14.81 -7.92
CA PRO A 368 -20.98 -15.92 -8.77
C PRO A 368 -21.27 -17.32 -8.18
N PHE A 369 -22.19 -17.41 -7.21
CA PHE A 369 -22.50 -18.66 -6.49
C PHE A 369 -23.89 -18.65 -5.86
N ASP A 370 -24.45 -19.84 -5.70
CA ASP A 370 -25.65 -20.10 -4.90
C ASP A 370 -25.27 -20.51 -3.46
N LEU A 371 -26.16 -20.26 -2.49
CA LEU A 371 -25.94 -20.63 -1.07
C LEU A 371 -26.30 -22.07 -0.77
#